data_AF-A0A947R879-F1
#
_entry.id   AF-A0A947R879-F1
#
_cell.length_a   1.000
_cell.length_b   1.000
_cell.length_c   1.000
_cell.angle_alpha   90.00
_cell.angle_beta   90.00
_cell.angle_gamma   90.00
#
_symmetry.space_group_name_H-M   'P 1'
#
loop_
_entity.id
_entity.type
_entity.pdbx_description
1 polymer ?
#
loop_
_entity_poly.entity_id
_entity_poly.type
_entity_poly.pdbx_seq_one_letter_code
_entity_poly.pdbx_strand_id
1 'polypeptide(L)'
;MEYKIENPYGSFKCYYELEKRRVNIIIESCFDVQNLMASIQKQVNEFGLKEAFITSRVTGVFMGTPDYQIVSYSSFKTYEAPKGYTLVPLNESLYQTYIDLTNESTFDVDNMSYADIEEVKEYVEDKECHIGLIEFEGTKVGSYIIKNSELELLAIHKDYQGMGHGKKALQLLLSTIEGEKTLMVATSNKVAISLYVRSGFEKTDKYCSDWYHLIF
;
A
#
# COMPACT_ATOMS: atom_id res chain seq x y z
N MET A 1 -0.85 -15.81 8.82
CA MET A 1 -1.98 -16.31 9.64
C MET A 1 -2.64 -15.11 10.29
N GLU A 2 -3.95 -14.92 10.12
CA GLU A 2 -4.71 -13.80 10.71
C GLU A 2 -5.15 -14.14 12.14
N TYR A 3 -4.91 -13.21 13.06
CA TYR A 3 -5.44 -13.28 14.42
C TYR A 3 -6.08 -11.95 14.79
N LYS A 4 -7.37 -11.99 15.16
CA LYS A 4 -8.04 -10.84 15.76
C LYS A 4 -7.85 -10.87 17.27
N ILE A 5 -7.40 -9.76 17.84
CA ILE A 5 -7.27 -9.56 19.28
C ILE A 5 -8.18 -8.42 19.70
N GLU A 6 -8.97 -8.67 20.73
CA GLU A 6 -9.82 -7.69 21.40
C GLU A 6 -9.40 -7.61 22.87
N ASN A 7 -9.21 -6.40 23.37
CA ASN A 7 -8.87 -6.14 24.76
C ASN A 7 -9.58 -4.87 25.26
N PRO A 8 -9.51 -4.53 26.56
CA PRO A 8 -10.19 -3.35 27.10
C PRO A 8 -9.75 -2.01 26.50
N TYR A 9 -8.61 -1.97 25.79
CA TYR A 9 -8.01 -0.77 25.23
C TYR A 9 -8.29 -0.61 23.74
N GLY A 10 -8.85 -1.63 23.07
CA GLY A 10 -9.14 -1.62 21.65
C GLY A 10 -9.12 -3.00 21.00
N SER A 11 -9.07 -3.01 19.67
CA SER A 11 -8.99 -4.22 18.87
C SER A 11 -8.04 -4.04 17.70
N PHE A 12 -7.35 -5.12 17.35
CA PHE A 12 -6.43 -5.15 16.22
C PHE A 12 -6.33 -6.53 15.59
N LYS A 13 -6.07 -6.55 14.28
CA LYS A 13 -5.75 -7.76 13.53
C LYS A 13 -4.24 -7.88 13.37
N CYS A 14 -3.72 -9.09 13.52
CA CYS A 14 -2.32 -9.42 13.31
C CYS A 14 -2.18 -10.38 12.13
N TYR A 15 -1.29 -10.04 11.21
CA TYR A 15 -0.89 -10.87 10.08
C TYR A 15 0.56 -11.30 10.30
N TYR A 16 0.72 -12.49 10.86
CA TYR A 16 2.04 -13.02 11.23
C TYR A 16 2.76 -13.64 10.05
N GLU A 17 4.07 -13.38 10.03
CA GLU A 17 5.03 -13.91 9.06
C GLU A 17 6.24 -14.49 9.77
N LEU A 18 6.06 -15.73 10.24
CA LEU A 18 7.00 -16.38 11.14
C LEU A 18 8.39 -16.58 10.51
N GLU A 19 8.47 -16.89 9.22
CA GLU A 19 9.74 -17.08 8.51
C GLU A 19 10.61 -15.83 8.53
N LYS A 20 9.99 -14.65 8.48
CA LYS A 20 10.66 -13.35 8.48
C LYS A 20 10.74 -12.74 9.87
N ARG A 21 10.12 -13.38 10.88
CA ARG A 21 9.97 -12.87 12.24
C ARG A 21 9.34 -11.48 12.26
N ARG A 22 8.28 -11.28 11.47
CA ARG A 22 7.56 -9.99 11.31
C ARG A 22 6.06 -10.15 11.58
N VAL A 23 5.40 -9.06 11.96
CA VAL A 23 3.92 -8.96 11.99
C VAL A 23 3.45 -7.62 11.41
N ASN A 24 2.37 -7.67 10.62
CA ASN A 24 1.60 -6.47 10.27
C ASN A 24 0.36 -6.40 11.17
N ILE A 25 0.12 -5.23 11.75
CA ILE A 25 -0.92 -5.00 12.74
C ILE A 25 -1.85 -3.92 12.22
N ILE A 26 -3.13 -4.21 12.14
CA ILE A 26 -4.17 -3.26 11.75
C ILE A 26 -5.01 -2.96 12.99
N ILE A 27 -4.91 -1.74 13.51
CA ILE A 27 -5.73 -1.27 14.63
C ILE A 27 -7.12 -0.93 14.10
N GLU A 28 -8.13 -1.67 14.57
CA GLU A 28 -9.53 -1.51 14.19
C GLU A 28 -10.28 -0.58 15.17
N SER A 29 -9.91 -0.60 16.45
CA SER A 29 -10.46 0.30 17.47
C SER A 29 -9.40 0.63 18.52
N CYS A 30 -9.47 1.85 19.08
CA CYS A 30 -8.55 2.31 20.12
C CYS A 30 -9.28 3.20 21.12
N PHE A 31 -9.33 2.77 22.37
CA PHE A 31 -9.90 3.50 23.50
C PHE A 31 -8.83 4.06 24.44
N ASP A 32 -7.63 3.46 24.42
CA ASP A 32 -6.46 3.92 25.18
C ASP A 32 -5.19 3.56 24.39
N VAL A 33 -4.58 4.56 23.75
CA VAL A 33 -3.41 4.39 22.89
C VAL A 33 -2.24 3.78 23.66
N GLN A 34 -1.91 4.30 24.84
CA GLN A 34 -0.71 3.86 25.56
C GLN A 34 -0.80 2.39 25.95
N ASN A 35 -1.95 1.97 26.49
CA ASN A 35 -2.16 0.59 26.91
C ASN A 35 -2.36 -0.37 25.72
N LEU A 36 -2.98 0.08 24.63
CA LEU A 36 -3.09 -0.71 23.40
C LEU A 36 -1.70 -0.97 22.79
N MET A 37 -0.86 0.06 22.70
CA MET A 37 0.50 -0.07 22.18
C MET A 37 1.36 -0.97 23.09
N ALA A 38 1.22 -0.88 24.41
CA ALA A 38 1.88 -1.81 25.33
C ALA A 38 1.42 -3.27 25.15
N SER A 39 0.12 -3.49 24.88
CA SER A 39 -0.41 -4.81 24.57
C SER A 39 0.15 -5.36 23.26
N ILE A 40 0.23 -4.53 22.21
CA ILE A 40 0.83 -4.89 20.93
C ILE A 40 2.30 -5.26 21.14
N GLN A 41 3.08 -4.40 21.81
CA GLN A 41 4.49 -4.63 22.12
C GLN A 41 4.71 -5.99 22.81
N LYS A 42 3.91 -6.26 23.83
CA LYS A 42 3.99 -7.50 24.60
C LYS A 42 3.80 -8.72 23.70
N GLN A 43 2.81 -8.70 22.82
CA GLN A 43 2.59 -9.80 21.89
C GLN A 43 3.77 -9.97 20.91
N VAL A 44 4.25 -8.88 20.31
CA VAL A 44 5.38 -8.93 19.38
C VAL A 44 6.60 -9.59 20.05
N ASN A 45 6.86 -9.23 21.31
CA ASN A 45 7.94 -9.81 22.12
C ASN A 45 7.71 -11.29 22.44
N GLU A 46 6.50 -11.69 22.82
CA GLU A 46 6.16 -13.09 23.13
C GLU A 46 6.35 -14.03 21.95
N PHE A 47 6.08 -13.57 20.73
CA PHE A 47 6.31 -14.33 19.49
C PHE A 47 7.75 -14.29 18.99
N GLY A 48 8.65 -13.56 19.67
CA GLY A 48 10.06 -13.45 19.27
C GLY A 48 10.24 -12.80 17.91
N LEU A 49 9.33 -11.92 17.51
CA LEU A 49 9.41 -11.16 16.27
C LEU A 49 10.46 -10.06 16.39
N LYS A 50 11.03 -9.65 15.25
CA LYS A 50 12.02 -8.57 15.16
C LYS A 50 11.41 -7.24 14.78
N GLU A 51 10.29 -7.26 14.06
CA GLU A 51 9.71 -6.08 13.42
C GLU A 51 8.18 -6.14 13.51
N ALA A 52 7.55 -4.99 13.76
CA ALA A 52 6.11 -4.82 13.65
C ALA A 52 5.76 -3.55 12.89
N PHE A 53 4.87 -3.70 11.91
CA PHE A 53 4.31 -2.60 11.14
C PHE A 53 2.89 -2.37 11.61
N ILE A 54 2.56 -1.13 11.98
CA ILE A 54 1.26 -0.80 12.56
C ILE A 54 0.57 0.20 11.65
N THR A 55 -0.61 -0.20 11.18
CA THR A 55 -1.55 0.66 10.47
C THR A 55 -2.76 0.87 11.38
N SER A 56 -3.36 2.06 11.36
CA SER A 56 -4.58 2.34 12.12
C SER A 56 -5.70 2.79 11.20
N ARG A 57 -6.88 2.17 11.36
CA ARG A 57 -8.14 2.67 10.78
C ARG A 57 -8.79 3.76 11.65
N VAL A 58 -8.26 3.97 12.84
CA VAL A 58 -8.75 4.97 13.80
C VAL A 58 -7.90 6.23 13.70
N THR A 59 -8.55 7.37 13.54
CA THR A 59 -7.89 8.68 13.50
C THR A 59 -7.27 9.02 14.85
N GLY A 60 -6.08 9.63 14.84
CA GLY A 60 -5.41 10.13 16.05
C GLY A 60 -4.76 9.08 16.95
N VAL A 61 -4.70 7.80 16.53
CA VAL A 61 -4.00 6.75 17.30
C VAL A 61 -2.49 6.98 17.35
N PHE A 62 -1.93 7.57 16.30
CA PHE A 62 -0.52 7.90 16.30
C PHE A 62 -0.31 9.37 16.65
N MET A 63 0.46 9.61 17.71
CA MET A 63 0.93 10.94 18.11
C MET A 63 2.46 10.90 18.24
N GLY A 64 3.17 11.27 17.18
CA GLY A 64 4.63 11.40 17.13
C GLY A 64 5.12 11.97 15.79
N THR A 65 6.43 11.91 15.54
CA THR A 65 6.98 12.29 14.22
C THR A 65 7.01 11.05 13.36
N PRO A 66 6.53 11.10 12.11
CA PRO A 66 6.60 9.93 11.24
C PRO A 66 8.04 9.56 10.93
N ASP A 67 8.29 8.26 10.85
CA ASP A 67 9.62 7.73 10.51
C ASP A 67 10.01 8.01 9.06
N TYR A 68 9.03 8.38 8.23
CA TYR A 68 9.22 8.60 6.81
C TYR A 68 8.57 9.88 6.33
N GLN A 69 9.34 10.65 5.57
CA GLN A 69 8.83 11.80 4.85
C GLN A 69 8.19 11.33 3.55
N ILE A 70 6.92 11.65 3.33
CA ILE A 70 6.19 11.39 2.08
C ILE A 70 6.07 12.68 1.28
N VAL A 71 6.35 12.57 -0.02
CA VAL A 71 6.37 13.71 -0.94
C VAL A 71 5.42 13.45 -2.08
N SER A 72 4.67 14.49 -2.45
CA SER A 72 3.79 14.49 -3.60
C SER A 72 4.53 14.82 -4.91
N TYR A 73 4.08 14.22 -5.99
CA TYR A 73 4.52 14.48 -7.35
C TYR A 73 3.31 14.68 -8.26
N SER A 74 3.45 15.50 -9.30
CA SER A 74 2.41 15.63 -10.33
C SER A 74 2.95 15.67 -11.76
N SER A 75 2.07 15.37 -12.71
CA SER A 75 2.37 15.35 -14.15
C SER A 75 1.12 15.71 -14.96
N PHE A 76 1.25 16.62 -15.92
CA PHE A 76 0.22 16.92 -16.93
C PHE A 76 0.42 16.16 -18.25
N LYS A 77 1.45 15.32 -18.33
CA LYS A 77 1.79 14.59 -19.54
C LYS A 77 0.67 13.61 -19.94
N THR A 78 0.51 13.44 -21.24
CA THR A 78 -0.34 12.39 -21.84
C THR A 78 0.48 11.12 -22.04
N TYR A 79 -0.15 9.97 -21.79
CA TYR A 79 0.50 8.65 -21.88
C TYR A 79 -0.29 7.78 -22.85
N GLU A 80 0.42 6.95 -23.60
CA GLU A 80 -0.17 5.92 -24.45
C GLU A 80 -0.17 4.58 -23.73
N ALA A 81 -1.29 3.86 -23.82
CA ALA A 81 -1.42 2.52 -23.28
C ALA A 81 -0.42 1.57 -23.98
N PRO A 82 0.45 0.87 -23.22
CA PRO A 82 1.40 -0.05 -23.83
C PRO A 82 0.69 -1.32 -24.34
N LYS A 83 1.20 -1.86 -25.45
CA LYS A 83 0.72 -3.14 -26.00
C LYS A 83 0.92 -4.29 -25.01
N GLY A 84 -0.06 -5.19 -24.96
CA GLY A 84 0.00 -6.42 -24.17
C GLY A 84 -0.39 -6.27 -22.70
N TYR A 85 -0.65 -5.04 -22.23
CA TYR A 85 -1.11 -4.79 -20.86
C TYR A 85 -2.58 -4.41 -20.83
N THR A 86 -3.28 -4.88 -19.81
CA THR A 86 -4.68 -4.57 -19.54
C THR A 86 -4.90 -4.33 -18.05
N LEU A 87 -5.89 -3.50 -17.74
CA LEU A 87 -6.40 -3.34 -16.38
C LEU A 87 -7.58 -4.29 -16.22
N VAL A 88 -7.57 -5.07 -15.15
CA VAL A 88 -8.65 -6.00 -14.80
C VAL A 88 -9.36 -5.43 -13.58
N PRO A 89 -10.58 -4.87 -13.75
CA PRO A 89 -11.36 -4.38 -12.63
C PRO A 89 -11.62 -5.48 -11.61
N LEU A 90 -11.59 -5.15 -10.32
CA LEU A 90 -11.94 -6.12 -9.29
C LEU A 90 -13.42 -6.49 -9.34
N ASN A 91 -13.67 -7.75 -9.02
CA ASN A 91 -14.95 -8.27 -8.59
C ASN A 91 -14.68 -9.24 -7.42
N GLU A 92 -15.74 -9.68 -6.74
CA GLU A 92 -15.61 -10.50 -5.53
C GLU A 92 -14.75 -11.77 -5.72
N SER A 93 -14.77 -12.38 -6.91
CA SER A 93 -13.97 -13.58 -7.20
C SER A 93 -12.45 -13.32 -7.27
N LEU A 94 -12.06 -12.05 -7.41
CA LEU A 94 -10.66 -11.61 -7.54
C LEU A 94 -10.10 -11.00 -6.27
N TYR A 95 -10.91 -10.80 -5.21
CA TYR A 95 -10.46 -10.12 -3.99
C TYR A 95 -9.27 -10.82 -3.35
N GLN A 96 -9.34 -12.14 -3.18
CA GLN A 96 -8.22 -12.87 -2.58
C GLN A 96 -6.96 -12.78 -3.45
N THR A 97 -7.10 -12.89 -4.78
CA THR A 97 -5.96 -12.75 -5.69
C THR A 97 -5.34 -11.36 -5.61
N TYR A 98 -6.14 -10.30 -5.46
CA TYR A 98 -5.63 -8.95 -5.25
C TYR A 98 -4.87 -8.82 -3.94
N ILE A 99 -5.43 -9.34 -2.84
CA ILE A 99 -4.82 -9.30 -1.51
C ILE A 99 -3.47 -10.00 -1.54
N ASP A 100 -3.44 -11.24 -2.03
CA ASP A 100 -2.22 -12.06 -2.08
C ASP A 100 -1.15 -11.35 -2.93
N LEU A 101 -1.50 -10.96 -4.16
CA LEU A 101 -0.56 -10.34 -5.08
C LEU A 101 -0.05 -9.00 -4.56
N THR A 102 -0.92 -8.16 -3.99
CA THR A 102 -0.53 -6.85 -3.45
C THR A 102 0.44 -7.03 -2.29
N ASN A 103 0.10 -7.86 -1.31
CA ASN A 103 0.94 -8.10 -0.14
C ASN A 103 2.28 -8.75 -0.50
N GLU A 104 2.32 -9.63 -1.50
CA GLU A 104 3.57 -10.20 -2.03
C GLU A 104 4.44 -9.17 -2.78
N SER A 105 3.81 -8.14 -3.36
CA SER A 105 4.48 -7.11 -4.18
C SER A 105 5.00 -5.93 -3.36
N THR A 106 4.27 -5.52 -2.33
CA THR A 106 4.58 -4.36 -1.47
C THR A 106 5.34 -4.76 -0.21
N PHE A 107 5.68 -6.04 -0.13
CA PHE A 107 6.21 -6.70 1.02
C PHE A 107 7.42 -6.00 1.68
N ASP A 108 8.42 -5.69 0.85
CA ASP A 108 9.71 -5.11 1.24
C ASP A 108 9.69 -3.58 1.10
N VAL A 109 8.52 -2.97 0.97
CA VAL A 109 8.36 -1.54 0.81
C VAL A 109 8.05 -0.92 2.16
N ASP A 110 8.95 -0.04 2.62
CA ASP A 110 8.72 0.80 3.79
C ASP A 110 7.35 1.51 3.72
N ASN A 111 6.57 1.46 4.80
CA ASN A 111 5.24 2.07 4.96
C ASN A 111 4.09 1.50 4.13
N MET A 112 4.21 0.31 3.57
CA MET A 112 3.03 -0.31 2.98
C MET A 112 2.19 -1.02 4.05
N SER A 113 0.91 -0.65 4.12
CA SER A 113 -0.08 -1.40 4.88
C SER A 113 -0.27 -2.78 4.27
N TYR A 114 -0.62 -3.75 5.13
CA TYR A 114 -1.09 -5.04 4.67
C TYR A 114 -2.50 -4.89 4.11
N ALA A 115 -2.70 -5.24 2.84
CA ALA A 115 -4.00 -5.23 2.22
C ALA A 115 -4.88 -6.33 2.83
N ASP A 116 -6.09 -5.96 3.26
CA ASP A 116 -7.08 -6.89 3.79
C ASP A 116 -8.42 -6.80 3.02
N ILE A 117 -9.35 -7.71 3.37
CA ILE A 117 -10.63 -7.82 2.68
C ILE A 117 -11.55 -6.62 2.92
N GLU A 118 -11.49 -6.01 4.10
CA GLU A 118 -12.30 -4.84 4.41
C GLU A 118 -11.81 -3.61 3.65
N GLU A 119 -10.49 -3.39 3.55
CA GLU A 119 -9.90 -2.33 2.74
C GLU A 119 -10.26 -2.50 1.26
N VAL A 120 -10.16 -3.72 0.73
CA VAL A 120 -10.57 -4.00 -0.66
C VAL A 120 -12.04 -3.66 -0.89
N LYS A 121 -12.93 -4.01 0.04
CA LYS A 121 -14.36 -3.69 -0.07
C LYS A 121 -14.61 -2.18 -0.03
N GLU A 122 -13.95 -1.46 0.87
CA GLU A 122 -14.04 0.00 0.95
C GLU A 122 -13.66 0.65 -0.39
N TYR A 123 -12.56 0.21 -1.00
CA TYR A 123 -12.13 0.73 -2.31
C TYR A 123 -13.05 0.34 -3.47
N VAL A 124 -13.65 -0.86 -3.45
CA VAL A 124 -14.59 -1.28 -4.51
C VAL A 124 -15.93 -0.55 -4.40
N GLU A 125 -16.37 -0.20 -3.19
CA GLU A 125 -17.61 0.54 -2.96
C GLU A 125 -17.47 2.05 -3.25
N ASP A 126 -16.26 2.59 -3.23
CA ASP A 126 -15.96 3.99 -3.54
C ASP A 126 -16.04 4.26 -5.06
N LYS A 127 -17.00 5.10 -5.47
CA LYS A 127 -17.25 5.43 -6.88
C LYS A 127 -16.16 6.28 -7.52
N GLU A 128 -15.36 6.98 -6.72
CA GLU A 128 -14.23 7.76 -7.21
C GLU A 128 -12.95 6.92 -7.27
N CYS A 129 -13.03 5.63 -6.93
CA CYS A 129 -11.91 4.71 -6.92
C CYS A 129 -11.98 3.70 -8.07
N HIS A 130 -10.82 3.43 -8.65
CA HIS A 130 -10.57 2.34 -9.56
C HIS A 130 -9.47 1.46 -8.98
N ILE A 131 -9.87 0.28 -8.51
CA ILE A 131 -9.01 -0.75 -7.95
C ILE A 131 -9.04 -2.00 -8.85
N GLY A 132 -7.88 -2.64 -9.01
CA GLY A 132 -7.77 -3.73 -9.96
C GLY A 132 -6.43 -4.45 -9.97
N LEU A 133 -6.36 -5.42 -10.88
CA LEU A 133 -5.14 -6.13 -11.22
C LEU A 133 -4.59 -5.61 -12.55
N ILE A 134 -3.28 -5.70 -12.71
CA ILE A 134 -2.59 -5.44 -13.97
C ILE A 134 -2.27 -6.79 -14.58
N GLU A 135 -2.69 -6.98 -15.82
CA GLU A 135 -2.43 -8.19 -16.59
C GLU A 135 -1.48 -7.89 -17.75
N PHE A 136 -0.52 -8.79 -17.98
CA PHE A 136 0.35 -8.80 -19.15
C PHE A 136 0.25 -10.15 -19.84
N GLU A 137 -0.20 -10.16 -21.10
CA GLU A 137 -0.34 -11.36 -21.93
C GLU A 137 -1.10 -12.52 -21.22
N GLY A 138 -2.20 -12.19 -20.54
CA GLY A 138 -3.03 -13.17 -19.80
C GLY A 138 -2.53 -13.53 -18.40
N THR A 139 -1.42 -12.94 -17.95
CA THR A 139 -0.83 -13.19 -16.63
C THR A 139 -0.98 -11.99 -15.71
N LYS A 140 -1.49 -12.19 -14.50
CA LYS A 140 -1.59 -11.13 -13.48
C LYS A 140 -0.20 -10.80 -12.95
N VAL A 141 0.28 -9.60 -13.22
CA VAL A 141 1.66 -9.17 -12.90
C VAL A 141 1.70 -8.07 -11.84
N GLY A 142 0.56 -7.48 -11.47
CA GLY A 142 0.52 -6.34 -10.58
C GLY A 142 -0.88 -6.03 -10.05
N SER A 143 -0.95 -5.06 -9.16
CA SER A 143 -2.18 -4.47 -8.65
C SER A 143 -2.09 -2.94 -8.65
N TYR A 144 -3.25 -2.28 -8.64
CA TYR A 144 -3.34 -0.83 -8.65
C TYR A 144 -4.53 -0.29 -7.88
N ILE A 145 -4.39 0.96 -7.42
CA ILE A 145 -5.47 1.81 -6.92
C ILE A 145 -5.28 3.20 -7.54
N ILE A 146 -6.32 3.70 -8.20
CA ILE A 146 -6.43 5.09 -8.65
C ILE A 146 -7.65 5.69 -7.96
N LYS A 147 -7.48 6.83 -7.28
CA LYS A 147 -8.60 7.57 -6.67
C LYS A 147 -8.65 8.98 -7.21
N ASN A 148 -9.78 9.36 -7.81
CA ASN A 148 -9.91 10.59 -8.60
C ASN A 148 -8.87 10.64 -9.74
N SER A 149 -7.77 11.38 -9.53
CA SER A 149 -6.64 11.50 -10.47
C SER A 149 -5.30 11.16 -9.81
N GLU A 150 -5.35 10.58 -8.61
CA GLU A 150 -4.19 10.16 -7.84
C GLU A 150 -3.93 8.66 -8.03
N LEU A 151 -2.69 8.31 -8.37
CA LEU A 151 -2.21 6.94 -8.29
C LEU A 151 -1.80 6.65 -6.84
N GLU A 152 -2.69 6.05 -6.07
CA GLU A 152 -2.46 5.69 -4.66
C GLU A 152 -1.57 4.44 -4.54
N LEU A 153 -1.75 3.46 -5.45
CA LEU A 153 -0.99 2.20 -5.42
C LEU A 153 -0.64 1.73 -6.83
N LEU A 154 0.63 1.35 -6.99
CA LEU A 154 1.13 0.55 -8.10
C LEU A 154 2.10 -0.49 -7.53
N ALA A 155 1.70 -1.75 -7.59
CA ALA A 155 2.52 -2.84 -7.12
C ALA A 155 2.74 -3.85 -8.27
N ILE A 156 3.99 -4.31 -8.42
CA ILE A 156 4.35 -5.34 -9.39
C ILE A 156 4.85 -6.55 -8.62
N HIS A 157 4.31 -7.72 -8.92
CA HIS A 157 4.70 -8.96 -8.29
C HIS A 157 6.19 -9.21 -8.49
N LYS A 158 6.87 -9.65 -7.42
CA LYS A 158 8.35 -9.76 -7.33
C LYS A 158 8.98 -10.51 -8.52
N ASP A 159 8.32 -11.54 -9.02
CA ASP A 159 8.79 -12.35 -10.15
C ASP A 159 8.81 -11.58 -11.49
N TYR A 160 8.15 -10.41 -11.56
CA TYR A 160 8.08 -9.53 -12.73
C TYR A 160 8.81 -8.19 -12.50
N GLN A 161 9.46 -8.01 -11.35
CA GLN A 161 10.23 -6.80 -11.08
C GLN A 161 11.56 -6.80 -11.85
N GLY A 162 12.12 -5.60 -12.09
CA GLY A 162 13.39 -5.44 -12.82
C GLY A 162 13.32 -5.67 -14.33
N MET A 163 12.20 -6.17 -14.87
CA MET A 163 12.02 -6.48 -16.31
C MET A 163 11.30 -5.38 -17.09
N GLY A 164 11.06 -4.22 -16.47
CA GLY A 164 10.38 -3.08 -17.10
C GLY A 164 8.85 -3.07 -16.97
N HIS A 165 8.24 -4.10 -16.35
CA HIS A 165 6.79 -4.18 -16.10
C HIS A 165 6.26 -2.97 -15.33
N GLY A 166 6.96 -2.50 -14.28
CA GLY A 166 6.52 -1.32 -13.52
C GLY A 166 6.40 -0.05 -14.37
N LYS A 167 7.32 0.17 -15.32
CA LYS A 167 7.21 1.31 -16.25
C LYS A 167 6.01 1.18 -17.18
N LYS A 168 5.74 -0.02 -17.68
CA LYS A 168 4.63 -0.27 -18.60
C LYS A 168 3.29 -0.19 -17.87
N ALA A 169 3.17 -0.81 -16.70
CA ALA A 169 2.02 -0.67 -15.83
C ALA A 169 1.73 0.80 -15.48
N LEU A 170 2.76 1.56 -15.08
CA LEU A 170 2.61 3.00 -14.84
C LEU A 170 2.08 3.73 -16.08
N GLN A 171 2.64 3.48 -17.27
CA GLN A 171 2.15 4.09 -18.51
C GLN A 171 0.68 3.74 -18.80
N LEU A 172 0.29 2.48 -18.56
CA LEU A 172 -1.10 2.04 -18.72
C LEU A 172 -2.03 2.80 -17.78
N LEU A 173 -1.72 2.84 -16.48
CA LEU A 173 -2.55 3.51 -15.47
C LEU A 173 -2.68 5.01 -15.75
N LEU A 174 -1.58 5.68 -16.10
CA LEU A 174 -1.60 7.11 -16.40
C LEU A 174 -2.30 7.44 -17.72
N SER A 175 -2.45 6.47 -18.63
CA SER A 175 -3.23 6.66 -19.85
C SER A 175 -4.73 6.71 -19.60
N THR A 176 -5.20 6.23 -18.45
CA THR A 176 -6.63 6.27 -18.08
C THR A 176 -7.00 7.52 -17.27
N ILE A 177 -6.02 8.32 -16.85
CA ILE A 177 -6.24 9.54 -16.04
C ILE A 177 -6.18 10.77 -16.95
N GLU A 178 -7.28 11.52 -17.01
CA GLU A 178 -7.34 12.80 -17.70
C GLU A 178 -6.77 13.93 -16.83
N GLY A 179 -6.23 14.98 -17.47
CA GLY A 179 -5.72 16.16 -16.75
C GLY A 179 -4.47 15.88 -15.91
N GLU A 180 -4.41 16.55 -14.73
CA GLU A 180 -3.31 16.41 -13.78
C GLU A 180 -3.32 15.02 -13.14
N LYS A 181 -2.16 14.37 -13.14
CA LYS A 181 -1.94 13.10 -12.46
C LYS A 181 -1.11 13.34 -11.22
N THR A 182 -1.53 12.84 -10.08
CA THR A 182 -0.77 12.97 -8.83
C THR A 182 -0.37 11.60 -8.29
N LEU A 183 0.68 11.58 -7.48
CA LEU A 183 1.04 10.43 -6.65
C LEU A 183 1.80 10.91 -5.41
N MET A 184 1.84 10.06 -4.40
CA MET A 184 2.65 10.25 -3.20
C MET A 184 3.64 9.10 -3.04
N VAL A 185 4.85 9.40 -2.56
CA VAL A 185 5.89 8.39 -2.36
C VAL A 185 6.77 8.74 -1.18
N ALA A 186 7.14 7.72 -0.39
CA ALA A 186 8.13 7.86 0.66
C ALA A 186 9.48 8.28 0.07
N THR A 187 10.12 9.26 0.69
CA THR A 187 11.43 9.79 0.26
C THR A 187 12.55 8.75 0.32
N SER A 188 12.39 7.68 1.11
CA SER A 188 13.30 6.53 1.15
C SER A 188 13.22 5.67 -0.11
N ASN A 189 12.07 5.63 -0.80
CA ASN A 189 11.85 4.78 -1.98
C ASN A 189 12.46 5.38 -3.26
N LYS A 190 13.79 5.34 -3.34
CA LYS A 190 14.56 5.91 -4.47
C LYS A 190 14.24 5.24 -5.81
N VAL A 191 13.86 3.97 -5.80
CA VAL A 191 13.51 3.22 -7.00
C VAL A 191 12.22 3.77 -7.62
N ALA A 192 11.16 3.91 -6.82
CA ALA A 192 9.89 4.48 -7.27
C ALA A 192 10.05 5.95 -7.71
N ILE A 193 10.78 6.77 -6.92
CA ILE A 193 11.07 8.16 -7.28
C ILE A 193 11.77 8.24 -8.65
N SER A 194 12.80 7.41 -8.90
CA SER A 194 13.48 7.41 -10.18
C SER A 194 12.56 6.99 -11.33
N LEU A 195 11.61 6.08 -11.09
CA LEU A 195 10.63 5.67 -12.10
C LEU A 195 9.69 6.83 -12.45
N TYR A 196 9.15 7.51 -11.44
CA TYR A 196 8.19 8.60 -11.61
C TYR A 196 8.81 9.81 -12.30
N VAL A 197 10.00 10.25 -11.85
CA VAL A 197 10.71 11.38 -12.46
C VAL A 197 11.03 11.09 -13.94
N ARG A 198 11.51 9.89 -14.26
CA ARG A 198 11.77 9.49 -15.67
C ARG A 198 10.50 9.37 -16.51
N SER A 199 9.34 9.25 -15.88
CA SER A 199 8.05 9.18 -16.56
C SER A 199 7.48 10.56 -16.86
N GLY A 200 7.99 11.61 -16.22
CA GLY A 200 7.57 13.00 -16.43
C GLY A 200 6.88 13.63 -15.21
N PHE A 201 7.01 13.03 -14.04
CA PHE A 201 6.54 13.62 -12.80
C PHE A 201 7.55 14.62 -12.22
N GLU A 202 7.03 15.71 -11.70
CA GLU A 202 7.78 16.72 -10.99
C GLU A 202 7.36 16.72 -9.52
N LYS A 203 8.32 16.95 -8.62
CA LYS A 203 8.05 17.05 -7.19
C LYS A 203 7.21 18.30 -6.93
N THR A 204 6.17 18.17 -6.11
CA THR A 204 5.37 19.30 -5.64
C THR A 204 5.80 19.72 -4.22
N ASP A 205 5.34 20.87 -3.76
CA ASP A 205 5.62 21.37 -2.40
C ASP A 205 4.69 20.76 -1.32
N LYS A 206 3.84 19.78 -1.68
CA LYS A 206 2.92 19.14 -0.72
C LYS A 206 3.59 17.99 0.04
N TYR A 207 3.72 18.17 1.35
CA TYR A 207 4.02 17.12 2.33
C TYR A 207 2.70 16.65 2.94
N CYS A 208 2.44 15.33 3.04
CA CYS A 208 1.06 14.89 3.23
C CYS A 208 0.75 13.79 4.26
N SER A 209 1.68 13.12 4.96
CA SER A 209 1.22 12.17 5.98
C SER A 209 2.25 11.76 7.02
N ASP A 210 1.72 11.26 8.14
CA ASP A 210 2.48 10.68 9.24
C ASP A 210 2.32 9.14 9.24
N TRP A 211 3.40 8.39 9.03
CA TRP A 211 3.48 6.92 9.18
C TRP A 211 4.49 6.51 10.27
N TYR A 212 4.21 5.43 11.00
CA TYR A 212 4.97 5.01 12.17
C TYR A 212 5.46 3.56 12.04
N HIS A 213 6.75 3.36 12.27
CA HIS A 213 7.42 2.09 12.27
C HIS A 213 7.98 1.82 13.67
N LEU A 214 7.61 0.69 14.27
CA LEU A 214 8.18 0.31 15.56
C LEU A 214 9.29 -0.72 15.36
N ILE A 215 10.51 -0.31 15.70
CA ILE A 215 11.69 -1.17 15.76
C ILE A 215 11.92 -1.55 17.23
N PHE A 216 12.13 -2.84 17.49
CA PHE A 216 12.36 -3.39 18.83
C PHE A 216 13.76 -3.96 19.02
#